data_AF-B2HPK1-F1
#
_entry.id   AF-B2HPK1-F1
#
_cell.length_a   1.000
_cell.length_b   1.000
_cell.length_c   1.000
_cell.angle_alpha   90.00
_cell.angle_beta   90.00
_cell.angle_gamma   90.00
#
_symmetry.space_group_name_H-M   'P 1'
#
loop_
_entity.id
_entity.type
_entity.pdbx_description
1 polymer ?
#
loop_
_entity_poly.entity_id
_entity_poly.type
_entity_poly.pdbx_seq_one_letter_code
_entity_poly.pdbx_strand_id
1 'polypeptide(L)'
;MAPTKAATRAKYAQQRPKVSVPVVPTSVLRKAKGLTLQDVCNHLRDEHGMAVDRGTISAIENGHRGGSARMLAAYADALGISTTSIDTQYEPRRRGDQVSA
;
A
#
# COMPACT_ATOMS: atom_id res chain seq x y z
N MET A 1 -38.06 -11.49 12.91
CA MET A 1 -37.36 -12.02 14.09
C MET A 1 -35.86 -12.02 13.78
N ALA A 2 -35.06 -11.23 14.50
CA ALA A 2 -33.62 -11.13 14.23
C ALA A 2 -32.88 -12.39 14.72
N PRO A 3 -31.85 -12.88 14.00
CA PRO A 3 -31.09 -14.05 14.44
C PRO A 3 -30.35 -13.78 15.76
N THR A 4 -30.41 -14.74 16.67
CA THR A 4 -29.69 -14.71 17.95
C THR A 4 -28.18 -14.80 17.75
N LYS A 5 -27.39 -14.12 18.60
CA LYS A 5 -25.91 -14.09 18.54
C LYS A 5 -25.25 -15.47 18.42
N ALA A 6 -25.86 -16.50 19.01
CA ALA A 6 -25.39 -17.89 18.94
C ALA A 6 -25.48 -18.48 17.52
N ALA A 7 -26.58 -18.22 16.80
CA ALA A 7 -26.76 -18.65 15.41
C ALA A 7 -25.77 -17.94 14.48
N THR A 8 -25.48 -16.66 14.73
CA THR A 8 -24.48 -15.90 13.97
C THR A 8 -23.07 -16.45 14.18
N ARG A 9 -22.69 -16.81 15.42
CA ARG A 9 -21.38 -17.38 15.75
C ARG A 9 -21.17 -18.75 15.11
N ALA A 10 -22.18 -19.62 15.10
CA ALA A 10 -22.13 -20.92 14.42
C ALA A 10 -21.92 -20.79 12.90
N LYS A 11 -22.51 -19.77 12.27
CA LYS A 11 -22.34 -19.49 10.84
C LYS A 11 -20.90 -19.10 10.47
N TYR A 12 -20.23 -18.32 11.33
CA TYR A 12 -18.81 -17.96 11.12
C TYR A 12 -17.84 -19.10 11.42
N ALA A 13 -18.22 -20.06 12.28
CA ALA A 13 -17.42 -21.26 12.55
C ALA A 13 -17.36 -22.23 11.34
N GLN A 14 -18.32 -22.16 10.43
CA GLN A 14 -18.37 -22.97 9.20
C GLN A 14 -17.89 -22.21 7.96
N GLN A 15 -17.14 -21.12 8.13
CA GLN A 15 -16.68 -20.33 7.00
C GLN A 15 -15.62 -21.10 6.20
N ARG A 16 -15.79 -21.14 4.87
CA ARG A 16 -14.80 -21.75 3.97
C ARG A 16 -13.43 -21.09 4.17
N PRO A 17 -12.32 -21.83 4.00
CA PRO A 17 -10.99 -21.25 4.05
C PRO A 17 -10.89 -20.03 3.12
N LYS A 18 -10.24 -18.96 3.58
CA LYS A 18 -10.03 -17.76 2.76
C LYS A 18 -9.20 -18.13 1.53
N VAL A 19 -9.66 -17.73 0.35
CA VAL A 19 -8.88 -17.76 -0.88
C VAL A 19 -8.13 -16.44 -1.04
N SER A 20 -7.07 -16.42 -1.85
CA SER A 20 -6.33 -15.20 -2.16
C SER A 20 -7.27 -14.16 -2.79
N VAL A 21 -7.10 -12.91 -2.37
CA VAL A 21 -7.83 -11.79 -2.99
C VAL A 21 -7.25 -11.54 -4.39
N PRO A 22 -8.06 -11.15 -5.38
CA PRO A 22 -7.54 -10.63 -6.64
C PRO A 22 -6.70 -9.38 -6.38
N VAL A 23 -5.51 -9.32 -6.98
CA VAL A 23 -4.57 -8.20 -6.82
C VAL A 23 -4.37 -7.46 -8.14
N VAL A 24 -4.11 -6.16 -8.07
CA VAL A 24 -3.71 -5.33 -9.21
C VAL A 24 -2.41 -4.60 -8.90
N PRO A 25 -1.54 -4.34 -9.89
CA PRO A 25 -0.38 -3.48 -9.69
C PRO A 25 -0.80 -2.08 -9.22
N THR A 26 -0.02 -1.47 -8.32
CA THR A 26 -0.33 -0.13 -7.79
C THR A 26 -0.32 0.96 -8.87
N SER A 27 0.40 0.74 -9.99
CA SER A 27 0.34 1.61 -11.16
C SER A 27 -1.05 1.74 -11.77
N VAL A 28 -1.88 0.69 -11.66
CA VAL A 28 -3.28 0.72 -12.13
C VAL A 28 -4.09 1.67 -11.26
N LEU A 29 -3.93 1.61 -9.93
CA LEU A 29 -4.60 2.53 -9.01
C LEU A 29 -4.17 3.98 -9.25
N ARG A 30 -2.87 4.23 -9.40
CA ARG A 30 -2.34 5.56 -9.71
C ARG A 30 -2.99 6.12 -10.98
N LYS A 31 -3.01 5.33 -12.06
CA LYS A 31 -3.63 5.71 -13.34
C LYS A 31 -5.13 5.91 -13.22
N ALA A 32 -5.84 5.05 -12.48
CA ALA A 32 -7.28 5.19 -12.24
C ALA A 32 -7.63 6.48 -11.48
N LYS A 33 -6.71 6.98 -10.65
CA LYS A 33 -6.80 8.29 -9.99
C LYS A 33 -6.37 9.48 -10.87
N GLY A 34 -5.93 9.24 -12.11
CA GLY A 34 -5.42 10.30 -12.99
C GLY A 34 -4.05 10.87 -12.57
N LEU A 35 -3.34 10.21 -11.64
CA LEU A 35 -2.06 10.69 -11.13
C LEU A 35 -0.92 10.30 -12.08
N THR A 36 -0.07 11.25 -12.42
CA THR A 36 1.20 10.99 -13.10
C THR A 36 2.26 10.50 -12.12
N LEU A 37 3.36 9.94 -12.62
CA LEU A 37 4.53 9.65 -11.78
C LEU A 37 5.08 10.94 -11.14
N GLN A 38 4.99 12.07 -11.84
CA GLN A 38 5.47 13.35 -11.33
C GLN A 38 4.61 13.86 -10.18
N ASP A 39 3.29 13.65 -10.22
CA ASP A 39 2.39 14.04 -9.12
C ASP A 39 2.72 13.28 -7.84
N VAL A 40 3.03 11.98 -7.95
CA VAL A 40 3.50 11.18 -6.83
C VAL A 40 4.85 11.71 -6.31
N CYS A 41 5.81 12.00 -7.19
CA CYS A 41 7.08 12.59 -6.78
C CYS A 41 6.90 13.93 -6.06
N ASN A 42 5.98 14.78 -6.54
CA ASN A 42 5.67 16.06 -5.92
C ASN A 42 5.04 15.85 -4.53
N HIS A 43 4.05 14.96 -4.40
CA HIS A 43 3.44 14.62 -3.11
C HIS A 43 4.46 14.12 -2.09
N LEU A 44 5.34 13.19 -2.50
CA LEU A 44 6.40 12.67 -1.62
C LEU A 44 7.36 13.76 -1.17
N ARG A 45 7.71 14.71 -2.05
CA ARG A 45 8.56 15.85 -1.71
C ARG A 45 7.85 16.80 -0.74
N ASP A 46 6.63 17.19 -1.08
CA ASP A 46 5.93 18.29 -0.42
C ASP A 46 5.38 17.88 0.96
N GLU A 47 4.83 16.66 1.08
CA GLU A 47 4.21 16.18 2.32
C GLU A 47 5.18 15.38 3.21
N HIS A 48 6.18 14.72 2.62
CA HIS A 48 7.07 13.78 3.34
C HIS A 48 8.56 14.17 3.31
N GLY A 49 8.90 15.31 2.69
CA GLY A 49 10.27 15.78 2.52
C GLY A 49 11.14 14.83 1.69
N MET A 50 10.52 13.98 0.87
CA MET A 50 11.18 12.86 0.19
C MET A 50 11.32 13.15 -1.31
N ALA A 51 12.47 13.69 -1.71
CA ALA A 51 12.78 13.90 -3.11
C ALA A 51 13.15 12.58 -3.81
N VAL A 52 12.31 12.14 -4.75
CA VAL A 52 12.57 10.99 -5.63
C VAL A 52 12.26 11.31 -7.08
N ASP A 53 12.90 10.58 -7.99
CA ASP A 53 12.65 10.70 -9.42
C ASP A 53 11.48 9.82 -9.89
N ARG A 54 10.98 10.10 -11.10
CA ARG A 54 9.93 9.29 -11.73
C ARG A 54 10.37 7.84 -11.96
N GLY A 55 11.67 7.64 -12.21
CA GLY A 55 12.29 6.32 -12.39
C GLY A 55 12.16 5.45 -11.14
N THR A 56 12.32 6.04 -9.96
CA THR A 56 12.11 5.38 -8.66
C THR A 56 10.70 4.83 -8.53
N ILE A 57 9.69 5.66 -8.77
CA ILE A 57 8.29 5.25 -8.64
C ILE A 57 7.96 4.18 -9.68
N SER A 58 8.40 4.38 -10.93
CA SER A 58 8.23 3.39 -12.00
C SER A 58 8.85 2.03 -11.65
N ALA A 59 10.07 2.02 -11.12
CA ALA A 59 10.75 0.78 -10.78
C ALA A 59 10.10 0.07 -9.58
N ILE A 60 9.48 0.80 -8.64
CA ILE A 60 8.65 0.18 -7.58
C ILE A 60 7.40 -0.44 -8.20
N GLU A 61 6.68 0.32 -9.03
CA GLU A 61 5.43 -0.12 -9.66
C GLU A 61 5.58 -1.36 -10.55
N ASN A 62 6.72 -1.48 -11.23
CA ASN A 62 7.03 -2.60 -12.13
C ASN A 62 7.81 -3.73 -11.43
N GLY A 63 8.06 -3.62 -10.13
CA GLY A 63 8.74 -4.66 -9.36
C GLY A 63 10.25 -4.78 -9.61
N HIS A 64 10.88 -3.81 -10.27
CA HIS A 64 12.33 -3.76 -10.45
C HIS A 64 13.09 -3.39 -9.15
N ARG A 65 12.40 -2.80 -8.18
CA ARG A 65 12.95 -2.47 -6.86
C ARG A 65 11.91 -2.57 -5.75
N GLY A 66 12.37 -2.88 -4.55
CA GLY A 66 11.59 -2.70 -3.33
C GLY A 66 11.68 -1.29 -2.75
N GLY A 67 10.63 -0.89 -2.02
CA GLY A 67 10.58 0.31 -1.18
C GLY A 67 11.09 0.04 0.24
N SER A 68 11.56 1.08 0.93
CA SER A 68 11.64 1.05 2.40
C SER A 68 10.23 1.19 3.00
N ALA A 69 10.07 0.89 4.28
CA ALA A 69 8.79 1.10 4.97
C ALA A 69 8.31 2.56 4.84
N ARG A 70 9.22 3.53 5.05
CA ARG A 70 8.94 4.96 4.87
C ARG A 70 8.51 5.32 3.44
N MET A 71 9.17 4.74 2.42
CA MET A 71 8.81 4.95 1.02
C MET A 71 7.41 4.43 0.71
N LEU A 72 7.09 3.21 1.16
CA LEU A 72 5.78 2.60 0.93
C LEU A 72 4.68 3.35 1.67
N ALA A 73 4.98 3.88 2.86
CA ALA A 73 4.05 4.72 3.60
C ALA A 73 3.72 6.02 2.86
N ALA A 74 4.73 6.78 2.44
CA ALA A 74 4.54 8.00 1.67
C ALA A 74 3.86 7.75 0.32
N TYR A 75 4.18 6.62 -0.33
CA TYR A 75 3.54 6.22 -1.58
C TYR A 75 2.07 5.83 -1.40
N ALA A 76 1.71 5.10 -0.34
CA ALA A 76 0.33 4.79 -0.01
C ALA A 76 -0.49 6.06 0.24
N ASP A 77 0.09 7.02 0.97
CA ASP A 77 -0.50 8.32 1.23
C ASP A 77 -0.73 9.12 -0.07
N ALA A 78 0.26 9.18 -0.96
CA ALA A 78 0.09 9.78 -2.29
C ALA A 78 -1.02 9.11 -3.13
N LEU A 79 -1.20 7.79 -2.95
CA LEU A 79 -2.29 7.03 -3.56
C LEU A 79 -3.61 7.14 -2.78
N GLY A 80 -3.65 7.84 -1.65
CA GLY A 80 -4.81 8.00 -0.77
C GLY A 80 -5.38 6.67 -0.28
N ILE A 81 -4.52 5.73 0.10
CA ILE A 81 -4.88 4.43 0.69
C ILE A 81 -4.11 4.19 1.99
N SER A 82 -4.59 3.25 2.80
CA SER A 82 -3.84 2.83 3.99
C SER A 82 -2.53 2.15 3.60
N THR A 83 -1.47 2.39 4.37
CA THR A 83 -0.18 1.72 4.20
C THR A 83 -0.31 0.19 4.30
N THR A 84 -1.24 -0.29 5.14
CA THR A 84 -1.56 -1.72 5.31
C THR A 84 -2.26 -2.34 4.10
N SER A 85 -2.72 -1.52 3.14
CA SER A 85 -3.30 -2.01 1.89
C SER A 85 -2.24 -2.33 0.83
N ILE A 86 -1.00 -1.86 1.02
CA ILE A 86 0.13 -2.25 0.17
C ILE A 86 0.73 -3.52 0.74
N ASP A 87 0.42 -4.64 0.10
CA ASP A 87 1.07 -5.93 0.36
C ASP A 87 2.31 -6.08 -0.53
N THR A 88 3.44 -6.46 0.06
CA THR A 88 4.70 -6.67 -0.65
C THR A 88 5.24 -8.07 -0.37
N GLN A 89 5.67 -8.76 -1.42
CA GLN A 89 6.32 -10.07 -1.31
C GLN A 89 7.78 -10.00 -0.83
N TYR A 90 8.34 -8.80 -0.70
CA TYR A 90 9.65 -8.55 -0.11
C TYR A 90 9.49 -7.91 1.26
N GLU A 91 10.48 -8.11 2.14
CA GLU A 91 10.54 -7.38 3.40
C GLU A 91 11.02 -5.94 3.15
N PRO A 92 10.24 -4.91 3.51
CA PRO A 92 10.64 -3.53 3.31
C PRO A 92 11.93 -3.20 4.07
N ARG A 93 12.83 -2.46 3.41
CA ARG A 93 14.10 -2.04 4.04
C ARG A 93 13.83 -1.13 5.24
N ARG A 94 14.50 -1.39 6.37
CA ARG A 94 14.40 -0.59 7.61
C ARG A 94 15.17 0.74 7.61
N ARG A 95 15.84 1.13 6.52
CA ARG A 95 16.59 2.40 6.50
C ARG A 95 15.62 3.60 6.59
N GLY A 96 15.62 4.28 7.73
CA GLY A 96 14.89 5.53 7.94
C GLY A 96 14.34 5.79 9.35
N ASP A 97 14.31 4.80 10.25
CA ASP A 97 13.73 4.95 11.61
C ASP A 97 14.67 5.61 12.63
N GLN A 98 15.86 6.06 12.24
CA GLN A 98 16.69 6.89 13.13
C GLN A 98 16.20 8.34 13.04
N VAL A 99 15.15 8.63 13.80
CA VAL A 99 14.92 9.97 14.33
C VAL A 99 15.95 10.15 15.44
N SER A 100 16.94 11.01 15.19
CA SER A 100 17.83 11.51 16.24
C SER A 100 16.98 12.12 17.35
N ALA A 101 17.21 11.65 18.58
CA ALA A 101 16.76 12.31 19.80
C ALA A 101 17.42 13.69 19.97
#